data_AF-A0AAN5AMA8-F1
#
_entry.id   AF-A0AAN5AMA8-F1
#
_cell.length_a   1.000
_cell.length_b   1.000
_cell.length_c   1.000
_cell.angle_alpha   90.00
_cell.angle_beta   90.00
_cell.angle_gamma   90.00
#
_symmetry.space_group_name_H-M   'P 1'
#
loop_
_entity.id
_entity.type
_entity.pdbx_description
1 polymer ?
#
loop_
_entity_poly.entity_id
_entity_poly.type
_entity_poly.pdbx_seq_one_letter_code
_entity_poly.pdbx_strand_id
1 'polypeptide(L)'
;MEIEFTHHLGNFIMVLFLGLPAFALGALGQALFLHHFAPGTRILQILSIIFSSRIIALLFTFLLYSLLFSQLEMLIGKVLIPALLAEILVSPALLLLKGYDIGKLFSNNHH
;
A
#
# COMPACT_ATOMS: atom_id res chain seq x y z
N MET A 1 1.43 -32.30 -4.75
CA MET A 1 2.39 -31.18 -4.76
C MET A 1 2.04 -30.14 -5.83
N GLU A 2 1.65 -30.52 -7.06
CA GLU A 2 1.22 -29.55 -8.09
C GLU A 2 -0.12 -28.84 -7.80
N ILE A 3 -1.08 -29.51 -7.14
CA ILE A 3 -2.43 -28.96 -6.88
C ILE A 3 -2.42 -27.86 -5.80
N GLU A 4 -1.54 -27.96 -4.79
CA GLU A 4 -1.40 -26.92 -3.78
C GLU A 4 -0.72 -25.66 -4.34
N PHE A 5 0.29 -25.85 -5.20
CA PHE A 5 1.02 -24.72 -5.81
C PHE A 5 0.10 -23.87 -6.70
N THR A 6 -0.76 -24.50 -7.51
CA THR A 6 -1.74 -23.78 -8.34
C THR A 6 -2.79 -23.05 -7.50
N HIS A 7 -3.19 -23.61 -6.35
CA HIS A 7 -4.13 -22.98 -5.44
C HIS A 7 -3.54 -21.73 -4.74
N HIS A 8 -2.27 -21.79 -4.31
CA HIS A 8 -1.57 -20.62 -3.75
C HIS A 8 -1.31 -19.54 -4.80
N LEU A 9 -0.94 -19.93 -6.02
CA LEU A 9 -0.74 -19.00 -7.13
C LEU A 9 -2.05 -18.28 -7.53
N GLY A 10 -3.16 -19.03 -7.60
CA GLY A 10 -4.48 -18.46 -7.89
C GLY A 10 -4.94 -17.45 -6.84
N ASN A 11 -4.72 -17.75 -5.56
CA ASN A 11 -5.03 -16.82 -4.46
C ASN A 11 -4.15 -15.58 -4.50
N PHE A 12 -2.86 -15.71 -4.81
CA PHE A 12 -1.95 -14.57 -4.96
C PHE A 12 -2.38 -13.65 -6.11
N ILE A 13 -2.75 -14.22 -7.26
CA ILE A 13 -3.25 -13.47 -8.42
C ILE A 13 -4.56 -12.75 -8.07
N MET A 14 -5.51 -13.40 -7.40
CA MET A 14 -6.73 -12.73 -6.94
C MET A 14 -6.46 -11.58 -5.97
N VAL A 15 -5.54 -11.77 -5.02
CA VAL A 15 -5.13 -10.72 -4.07
C VAL A 15 -4.57 -9.51 -4.83
N LEU A 16 -3.74 -9.75 -5.85
CA LEU A 16 -3.21 -8.70 -6.71
C LEU A 16 -4.30 -7.97 -7.51
N PHE A 17 -5.20 -8.70 -8.18
CA PHE A 17 -6.24 -8.11 -9.02
C PHE A 17 -7.28 -7.33 -8.21
N LEU A 18 -7.74 -7.87 -7.08
CA LEU A 18 -8.74 -7.22 -6.22
C LEU A 18 -8.14 -6.10 -5.38
N GLY A 19 -6.85 -6.21 -5.03
CA GLY A 19 -6.10 -5.15 -4.34
C GLY A 19 -5.66 -4.01 -5.26
N LEU A 20 -5.58 -4.25 -6.58
CA LEU A 20 -5.08 -3.29 -7.57
C LEU A 20 -5.72 -1.89 -7.47
N PRO A 21 -7.05 -1.74 -7.31
CA PRO A 21 -7.66 -0.43 -7.17
C PRO A 21 -7.20 0.31 -5.91
N ALA A 22 -7.06 -0.41 -4.78
CA ALA A 22 -6.57 0.17 -3.53
C ALA A 22 -5.11 0.61 -3.65
N PHE A 23 -4.26 -0.22 -4.27
CA PHE A 23 -2.86 0.11 -4.53
C PHE A 23 -2.70 1.31 -5.48
N ALA A 24 -3.53 1.39 -6.52
CA ALA A 24 -3.53 2.49 -7.49
C ALA A 24 -3.95 3.81 -6.84
N LEU A 25 -5.05 3.80 -6.06
CA LEU A 25 -5.51 4.97 -5.31
C LEU A 25 -4.48 5.40 -4.26
N GLY A 26 -3.85 4.45 -3.56
CA GLY A 26 -2.74 4.74 -2.64
C GLY A 26 -1.56 5.37 -3.36
N ALA A 27 -1.16 4.86 -4.53
CA ALA A 27 -0.05 5.40 -5.33
C ALA A 27 -0.34 6.83 -5.79
N LEU A 28 -1.55 7.09 -6.29
CA LEU A 28 -2.01 8.42 -6.67
C LEU A 28 -2.02 9.37 -5.48
N GLY A 29 -2.57 8.95 -4.34
CA GLY A 29 -2.59 9.75 -3.11
C GLY A 29 -1.19 10.12 -2.63
N GLN A 30 -0.26 9.15 -2.61
CA GLN A 30 1.13 9.38 -2.19
C GLN A 30 1.90 10.26 -3.19
N ALA A 31 1.66 10.10 -4.50
CA ALA A 31 2.23 10.97 -5.53
C ALA A 31 1.75 12.41 -5.39
N LEU A 32 0.45 12.63 -5.23
CA LEU A 32 -0.14 13.95 -5.03
C LEU A 32 0.37 14.59 -3.73
N PHE A 33 0.45 13.83 -2.65
CA PHE A 33 0.97 14.30 -1.37
C PHE A 33 2.42 14.77 -1.50
N LEU A 34 3.30 13.95 -2.09
CA LEU A 34 4.71 14.31 -2.28
C LEU A 34 4.89 15.48 -3.25
N HIS A 35 4.12 15.52 -4.33
CA HIS A 35 4.17 16.61 -5.29
C HIS A 35 3.72 17.95 -4.66
N HIS A 36 2.65 17.93 -3.86
CA HIS A 36 2.08 19.14 -3.29
C HIS A 36 2.83 19.63 -2.04
N PHE A 37 3.16 18.73 -1.12
CA PHE A 37 3.75 19.11 0.17
C PHE A 37 5.28 19.06 0.16
N ALA A 38 5.91 18.33 -0.76
CA ALA A 38 7.37 18.22 -0.84
C ALA A 38 7.90 18.53 -2.25
N PRO A 39 7.71 19.76 -2.77
CA PRO A 39 8.06 20.15 -4.15
C PRO A 39 9.56 20.04 -4.49
N GLY A 40 10.44 19.90 -3.48
CA GLY A 40 11.87 19.62 -3.67
C GLY A 40 12.22 18.15 -3.93
N THR A 41 11.24 17.24 -3.83
CA THR A 41 11.47 15.81 -4.02
C THR A 41 11.63 15.49 -5.50
N ARG A 42 12.74 14.87 -5.88
CA ARG A 42 12.98 14.48 -7.27
C ARG A 42 11.98 13.39 -7.68
N ILE A 43 11.52 13.41 -8.93
CA ILE A 43 10.59 12.40 -9.47
C ILE A 43 11.09 10.97 -9.23
N LEU A 44 12.40 10.73 -9.38
CA LEU A 44 13.01 9.42 -9.09
C LEU A 44 12.86 8.99 -7.62
N GLN A 45 12.92 9.94 -6.67
CA GLN A 45 12.66 9.67 -5.25
C GLN A 45 11.19 9.37 -5.01
N ILE A 46 10.28 10.14 -5.62
CA ILE A 46 8.82 9.89 -5.53
C ILE A 46 8.51 8.47 -6.04
N LEU A 47 9.04 8.10 -7.20
CA LEU A 47 8.87 6.76 -7.76
C LEU A 47 9.46 5.67 -6.86
N SER A 48 10.65 5.90 -6.28
CA SER A 48 11.27 4.94 -5.34
C SER A 48 10.43 4.76 -4.07
N ILE A 49 9.88 5.86 -3.53
CA ILE A 49 9.02 5.84 -2.35
C ILE A 49 7.73 5.08 -2.65
N ILE A 50 7.07 5.38 -3.78
CA ILE A 50 5.85 4.68 -4.19
C ILE A 50 6.15 3.19 -4.44
N PHE A 51 7.23 2.86 -5.14
CA PHE A 51 7.54 1.46 -5.43
C PHE A 51 7.82 0.66 -4.15
N SER A 52 8.63 1.22 -3.24
CA SER A 52 8.92 0.57 -1.95
C SER A 52 7.70 0.46 -1.05
N SER A 53 6.81 1.47 -1.02
CA SER A 53 5.57 1.41 -0.26
C SER A 53 4.61 0.36 -0.78
N ARG A 54 4.52 0.19 -2.10
CA ARG A 54 3.68 -0.85 -2.69
C ARG A 54 4.18 -2.26 -2.42
N ILE A 55 5.49 -2.50 -2.46
CA ILE A 55 6.06 -3.81 -2.06
C ILE A 55 5.73 -4.12 -0.61
N ILE A 56 5.94 -3.17 0.30
CA ILE A 56 5.71 -3.38 1.73
C ILE A 56 4.22 -3.53 2.02
N ALA A 57 3.36 -2.73 1.39
CA ALA A 57 1.92 -2.83 1.52
C ALA A 57 1.39 -4.17 0.99
N LEU A 58 1.94 -4.70 -0.11
CA LEU A 58 1.61 -6.04 -0.63
C LEU A 58 2.01 -7.14 0.37
N LEU A 59 3.22 -7.08 0.92
CA LEU A 59 3.66 -8.03 1.96
C LEU A 59 2.76 -7.98 3.19
N PHE A 60 2.40 -6.77 3.63
CA PHE A 60 1.52 -6.58 4.78
C PHE A 60 0.09 -7.05 4.50
N THR A 61 -0.42 -6.79 3.30
CA THR A 61 -1.73 -7.28 2.84
C THR A 61 -1.77 -8.80 2.85
N PHE A 62 -0.74 -9.46 2.32
CA PHE A 62 -0.65 -10.92 2.31
C PHE A 62 -0.58 -11.48 3.73
N LEU A 63 0.19 -10.85 4.61
CA LEU A 63 0.32 -11.25 6.01
C LEU A 63 -1.00 -11.08 6.78
N LEU A 64 -1.68 -9.93 6.63
CA LEU A 64 -3.00 -9.69 7.20
C LEU A 64 -4.04 -10.66 6.64
N TYR A 65 -4.01 -10.94 5.34
CA TYR A 65 -4.88 -11.92 4.69
C TYR A 65 -4.68 -13.31 5.31
N SER A 66 -3.43 -13.75 5.43
CA SER A 66 -3.08 -15.08 5.97
C SER A 66 -3.48 -15.24 7.43
N LEU A 67 -3.25 -14.22 8.27
CA LEU A 67 -3.43 -14.30 9.72
C LEU A 67 -4.86 -14.01 10.19
N LEU A 68 -5.52 -13.01 9.60
CA LEU A 68 -6.75 -12.44 10.17
C LEU A 68 -7.98 -12.66 9.28
N PHE A 69 -7.80 -12.70 7.96
CA PHE A 69 -8.92 -12.71 7.03
C PHE A 69 -9.11 -14.05 6.30
N SER A 70 -8.28 -15.06 6.60
CA SER A 70 -8.38 -16.40 6.00
C SER A 70 -9.75 -17.06 6.26
N GLN A 71 -10.41 -16.74 7.38
CA GLN A 71 -11.67 -17.36 7.83
C GLN A 71 -12.98 -16.68 7.38
N LEU A 72 -12.94 -15.47 6.80
CA LEU A 72 -14.16 -14.78 6.37
C LEU A 72 -14.85 -15.49 5.18
N GLU A 73 -16.06 -15.13 4.78
CA GLU A 73 -16.73 -15.78 3.62
C GLU A 73 -16.74 -14.89 2.37
N MET A 74 -16.75 -13.56 2.53
CA MET A 74 -16.78 -12.63 1.40
C MET A 74 -15.38 -12.38 0.81
N LEU A 75 -15.16 -12.91 -0.38
CA LEU A 75 -13.88 -12.90 -1.09
C LEU A 75 -13.35 -11.49 -1.41
N ILE A 76 -14.24 -10.53 -1.72
CA ILE A 76 -13.87 -9.13 -1.99
C ILE A 76 -13.42 -8.42 -0.71
N GLY A 77 -14.19 -8.56 0.38
CA GLY A 77 -13.85 -7.93 1.68
C GLY A 77 -12.55 -8.47 2.26
N LYS A 78 -12.28 -9.76 2.08
CA LYS A 78 -11.04 -10.42 2.52
C LYS A 78 -9.76 -9.82 1.95
N VAL A 79 -9.80 -9.30 0.73
CA VAL A 79 -8.60 -8.78 0.05
C VAL A 79 -8.56 -7.26 0.17
N LEU A 80 -9.70 -6.61 -0.07
CA LEU A 80 -9.76 -5.16 -0.13
C LEU A 80 -9.51 -4.52 1.25
N ILE A 81 -10.03 -5.11 2.34
CA ILE A 81 -9.85 -4.54 3.69
C ILE A 81 -8.38 -4.62 4.13
N PRO A 82 -7.69 -5.78 4.06
CA PRO A 82 -6.26 -5.83 4.30
C PRO A 82 -5.44 -4.91 3.41
N ALA A 83 -5.79 -4.78 2.14
CA ALA A 83 -5.10 -3.89 1.21
C ALA A 83 -5.25 -2.41 1.62
N LEU A 84 -6.46 -1.98 1.96
CA LEU A 84 -6.71 -0.62 2.44
C LEU A 84 -6.02 -0.34 3.78
N LEU A 85 -6.06 -1.29 4.72
CA LEU A 85 -5.37 -1.15 6.00
C LEU A 85 -3.86 -1.08 5.82
N ALA A 86 -3.29 -1.94 4.98
CA ALA A 86 -1.88 -1.89 4.64
C ALA A 86 -1.53 -0.52 4.04
N GLU A 87 -2.32 0.00 3.11
CA GLU A 87 -2.09 1.32 2.52
C GLU A 87 -2.14 2.45 3.56
N ILE A 88 -3.16 2.48 4.41
CA ILE A 88 -3.35 3.52 5.43
C ILE A 88 -2.22 3.51 6.47
N LEU A 89 -1.67 2.34 6.81
CA LEU A 89 -0.62 2.22 7.81
C LEU A 89 0.78 2.38 7.21
N VAL A 90 1.05 1.71 6.08
CA VAL A 90 2.38 1.62 5.47
C VAL A 90 2.76 2.91 4.75
N SER A 91 1.83 3.54 4.02
CA SER A 91 2.15 4.76 3.26
C SER A 91 2.65 5.91 4.16
N PRO A 92 1.97 6.30 5.26
CA PRO A 92 2.49 7.33 6.15
C PRO A 92 3.72 6.87 6.96
N ALA A 93 3.77 5.62 7.41
CA ALA A 93 4.94 5.10 8.13
C ALA A 93 6.22 5.18 7.28
N LEU A 94 6.13 4.86 5.98
CA LEU A 94 7.28 4.94 5.09
C LEU A 94 7.68 6.36 4.75
N LEU A 95 6.73 7.28 4.63
CA LEU A 95 7.03 8.70 4.48
C LEU A 95 7.83 9.20 5.70
N LEU A 96 7.39 8.86 6.93
CA LEU A 96 8.11 9.17 8.16
C LEU A 96 9.51 8.56 8.19
N LEU A 97 9.65 7.27 7.84
CA LEU A 97 10.95 6.58 7.79
C LEU A 97 11.91 7.19 6.75
N LYS A 98 11.37 7.77 5.67
CA LYS A 98 12.14 8.48 4.64
C LYS A 98 12.46 9.93 5.02
N GLY A 99 12.11 10.35 6.24
CA GLY A 99 12.41 11.68 6.77
C GLY A 99 11.37 12.75 6.40
N TYR A 100 10.23 12.35 5.82
CA TYR A 100 9.12 13.27 5.59
C TYR A 100 8.31 13.39 6.88
N ASP A 101 8.52 14.48 7.61
CA ASP A 101 7.70 14.84 8.76
C ASP A 101 6.32 15.29 8.26
N ILE A 102 5.37 14.36 8.27
CA ILE A 102 4.00 14.57 7.80
C ILE A 102 3.35 15.74 8.54
N GLY A 103 3.60 15.89 9.85
CA GLY A 103 3.04 16.98 10.65
C GLY A 103 3.57 18.35 10.25
N LYS A 104 4.88 18.46 9.98
CA LYS A 104 5.47 19.70 9.46
C LYS A 104 5.06 20.02 8.02
N LEU A 105 4.89 18.99 7.19
CA LEU A 105 4.40 19.15 5.82
C LEU A 105 2.99 19.78 5.78
N PHE A 106 2.10 19.37 6.68
CA PHE A 106 0.78 20.01 6.83
C PHE A 106 0.87 21.42 7.44
N SER A 107 1.80 21.66 8.37
CA SER A 107 1.96 22.97 9.02
C SER A 107 2.52 24.07 8.11
N ASN A 108 3.40 23.72 7.16
CA ASN A 108 4.06 24.71 6.29
C ASN A 108 3.14 25.30 5.20
N ASN A 109 1.98 24.69 4.94
CA ASN A 109 1.02 25.20 3.93
C ASN A 109 -0.07 26.11 4.53
N HIS A 110 0.02 26.45 5.82
CA HIS A 110 -0.91 27.37 6.50
C HIS A 110 -0.29 28.74 6.83
N HIS A 111 0.87 29.06 6.25
CA HIS A 111 1.52 30.37 6.32
C HIS A 111 1.60 30.99 4.92
#